data_AF-A0A846NDP3-F1
#
_entry.id   AF-A0A846NDP3-F1
#
_cell.length_a   1.000
_cell.length_b   1.000
_cell.length_c   1.000
_cell.angle_alpha   90.00
_cell.angle_beta   90.00
_cell.angle_gamma   90.00
#
_symmetry.space_group_name_H-M   'P 1'
#
loop_
_entity.id
_entity.type
_entity.pdbx_description
1 polymer ?
#
loop_
_entity_poly.entity_id
_entity_poly.type
_entity_poly.pdbx_seq_one_letter_code
_entity_poly.pdbx_strand_id
1 'polypeptide(L)'
;ALNDYTVFIPMLFFGFIAEYIDGALGMGFGVTSSSLILALGVVPAIVSASVHTAKVFTTLLAGISHWKFGNIRRDIAIPLI
;
A
#
# COMPACT_ATOMS: atom_id res chain seq x y z
N ALA A 1 -7.28 -27.45 -7.18
CA ALA A 1 -7.33 -25.99 -7.34
C ALA A 1 -6.87 -25.38 -6.03
N LEU A 2 -5.92 -24.43 -6.05
CA LEU A 2 -5.62 -23.63 -4.86
C LEU A 2 -6.92 -22.93 -4.45
N ASN A 3 -7.41 -23.20 -3.24
CA ASN A 3 -8.61 -22.52 -2.74
C ASN A 3 -8.30 -21.02 -2.62
N ASP A 4 -9.15 -20.15 -3.16
CA ASP A 4 -8.92 -18.70 -3.16
C ASP A 4 -8.59 -18.16 -1.76
N TYR A 5 -9.18 -18.74 -0.71
CA TYR A 5 -8.89 -18.41 0.69
C TYR A 5 -7.42 -18.61 1.10
N THR A 6 -6.76 -19.64 0.57
CA THR A 6 -5.36 -19.97 0.91
C THR A 6 -4.37 -18.97 0.32
N VAL A 7 -4.74 -18.29 -0.76
CA VAL A 7 -3.94 -17.22 -1.38
C VAL A 7 -4.34 -15.86 -0.81
N PHE A 8 -5.64 -15.63 -0.63
CA PHE A 8 -6.18 -14.36 -0.17
C PHE A 8 -5.76 -14.01 1.26
N ILE A 9 -5.90 -14.94 2.22
CA ILE A 9 -5.61 -14.66 3.64
C ILE A 9 -4.13 -14.25 3.86
N PRO A 10 -3.13 -14.97 3.32
CA PRO A 10 -1.74 -14.53 3.44
C PRO A 10 -1.47 -13.19 2.76
N MET A 11 -2.01 -12.97 1.56
CA MET A 11 -1.83 -11.69 0.85
C MET A 11 -2.44 -10.52 1.60
N LEU A 12 -3.59 -10.71 2.25
CA LEU A 12 -4.20 -9.71 3.11
C LEU A 12 -3.29 -9.37 4.30
N PHE A 13 -2.73 -10.38 4.95
CA PHE A 13 -1.82 -10.18 6.08
C PHE A 13 -0.52 -9.48 5.67
N PHE A 14 0.09 -9.88 4.55
CA PHE A 14 1.27 -9.23 4.02
C PHE A 14 1.00 -7.79 3.58
N GLY A 15 -0.14 -7.53 2.94
CA GLY A 15 -0.58 -6.18 2.57
C GLY A 15 -0.76 -5.29 3.80
N PHE A 16 -1.32 -5.82 4.88
CA PHE A 16 -1.43 -5.11 6.15
C PHE A 16 -0.06 -4.73 6.72
N ILE A 17 0.90 -5.66 6.73
CA ILE A 17 2.28 -5.36 7.18
C ILE A 17 2.93 -4.30 6.30
N ALA A 18 2.80 -4.41 4.97
CA ALA A 18 3.36 -3.45 4.04
C ALA A 18 2.82 -2.03 4.28
N GLU A 19 1.52 -1.90 4.52
CA GLU A 19 0.90 -0.61 4.82
C GLU A 19 1.26 -0.09 6.22
N TYR A 20 1.41 -0.98 7.21
CA TYR A 20 1.88 -0.59 8.54
C TYR A 20 3.29 0.03 8.48
N ILE A 21 4.19 -0.56 7.69
CA ILE A 21 5.54 -0.02 7.45
C ILE A 21 5.45 1.31 6.68
N ASP A 22 4.57 1.42 5.68
CA ASP A 22 4.37 2.67 4.92
C ASP A 22 3.82 3.80 5.80
N GLY A 23 2.85 3.52 6.67
CA GLY A 23 2.31 4.50 7.61
C GLY A 23 3.33 4.94 8.67
N ALA A 24 4.25 4.06 9.06
CA ALA A 24 5.31 4.36 10.02
C ALA A 24 6.49 5.16 9.41
N LEU A 25 6.89 4.84 8.17
CA LEU A 25 8.09 5.40 7.52
C LEU A 25 7.80 6.43 6.41
N GLY A 26 6.60 6.39 5.82
CA GLY A 26 6.15 7.24 4.71
C GLY A 26 6.46 6.72 3.29
N MET A 27 7.30 5.67 3.13
CA MET A 27 7.74 5.19 1.80
C MET A 27 7.96 3.66 1.68
N GLY A 28 7.45 2.86 2.62
CA GLY A 28 7.71 1.42 2.73
C GLY A 28 6.81 0.48 1.91
N PHE A 29 5.62 0.92 1.45
CA PHE A 29 4.64 0.00 0.83
C PHE A 29 5.19 -0.61 -0.47
N GLY A 30 5.75 0.23 -1.33
CA GLY A 30 6.21 -0.18 -2.66
C GLY A 30 7.35 -1.20 -2.60
N VAL A 31 8.34 -0.96 -1.75
CA VAL A 31 9.49 -1.87 -1.56
C VAL A 31 9.03 -3.19 -0.94
N THR A 32 8.21 -3.16 0.11
CA THR A 32 7.77 -4.36 0.81
C THR A 32 6.88 -5.25 -0.08
N SER A 33 5.86 -4.66 -0.71
CA SER A 33 4.91 -5.39 -1.56
C SER A 33 5.56 -5.90 -2.84
N SER A 34 6.42 -5.11 -3.49
CA SER A 34 7.08 -5.55 -4.72
C SER A 34 8.06 -6.69 -4.45
N SER A 35 8.83 -6.64 -3.36
CA SER A 35 9.75 -7.73 -3.00
C SER A 35 9.02 -9.04 -2.78
N LEU A 36 7.86 -9.02 -2.11
CA LEU A 36 7.06 -10.23 -1.86
C LEU A 36 6.50 -10.83 -3.16
N ILE A 37 5.89 -9.99 -4.00
CA ILE A 37 5.25 -10.48 -5.23
C ILE A 37 6.32 -10.91 -6.27
N LEU A 38 7.47 -10.22 -6.33
CA LEU A 38 8.60 -10.64 -7.16
C LEU A 38 9.20 -11.97 -6.68
N ALA A 39 9.28 -12.19 -5.36
CA ALA A 39 9.75 -13.46 -4.80
C ALA A 39 8.86 -14.66 -5.20
N LEU A 40 7.59 -14.40 -5.56
CA LEU A 40 6.68 -15.41 -6.10
C LEU A 40 6.82 -15.63 -7.61
N GLY A 41 7.76 -14.95 -8.28
CA GLY A 41 8.07 -15.13 -9.70
C GLY A 41 7.14 -14.38 -10.66
N VAL A 42 6.35 -13.42 -10.17
CA VAL A 42 5.49 -12.60 -11.02
C VAL A 42 6.34 -11.62 -11.84
N VAL A 43 5.99 -11.44 -13.12
CA VAL A 43 6.74 -10.54 -14.01
C VAL A 43 6.68 -9.08 -13.53
N PRO A 44 7.78 -8.30 -13.63
CA PRO A 44 7.88 -6.97 -13.04
C PRO A 44 6.79 -5.98 -13.48
N ALA A 45 6.33 -6.07 -14.73
CA ALA A 45 5.27 -5.20 -15.25
C ALA A 45 3.95 -5.36 -14.47
N ILE A 46 3.57 -6.61 -14.16
CA ILE A 46 2.36 -6.92 -13.38
C ILE A 46 2.55 -6.48 -11.94
N VAL A 47 3.72 -6.76 -11.34
CA VAL A 47 4.02 -6.31 -9.97
C VAL A 47 3.88 -4.80 -9.85
N SER A 48 4.51 -4.04 -10.75
CA SER A 48 4.44 -2.58 -10.75
C SER A 48 3.00 -2.09 -10.87
N ALA A 49 2.22 -2.63 -11.81
CA ALA A 49 0.82 -2.24 -12.00
C ALA A 49 0.01 -2.50 -10.72
N SER A 50 0.08 -3.71 -10.17
CA SER A 50 -0.67 -4.10 -8.98
C SER A 50 -0.27 -3.28 -7.74
N VAL A 51 1.02 -3.11 -7.48
CA VAL A 51 1.53 -2.37 -6.32
C VAL A 51 1.16 -0.89 -6.41
N HIS A 52 1.27 -0.27 -7.59
CA HIS A 52 0.92 1.14 -7.75
C HIS A 52 -0.58 1.37 -7.60
N THR A 53 -1.42 0.49 -8.19
CA THR A 53 -2.87 0.54 -8.00
C THR A 53 -3.24 0.40 -6.52
N ALA A 54 -2.63 -0.54 -5.80
CA ALA A 54 -2.86 -0.71 -4.36
C ALA A 54 -2.42 0.53 -3.57
N LYS A 55 -1.22 1.07 -3.85
CA LYS A 55 -0.69 2.25 -3.15
C LYS A 55 -1.54 3.50 -3.35
N VAL A 56 -2.14 3.71 -4.53
CA VAL A 56 -3.06 4.83 -4.74
C VAL A 56 -4.25 4.73 -3.77
N PHE A 57 -4.83 3.55 -3.61
CA PHE A 57 -5.94 3.35 -2.67
C PHE A 57 -5.52 3.49 -1.21
N THR A 58 -4.42 2.87 -0.81
CA THR A 58 -4.00 2.92 0.60
C THR A 58 -3.51 4.30 0.99
N THR A 59 -2.76 4.99 0.11
CA THR A 59 -2.32 6.39 0.33
C THR A 59 -3.52 7.33 0.46
N LEU A 60 -4.58 7.12 -0.34
CA LEU A 60 -5.81 7.90 -0.21
C LEU A 60 -6.46 7.68 1.16
N LEU A 61 -6.61 6.43 1.59
CA LEU A 61 -7.20 6.11 2.90
C LEU A 61 -6.34 6.62 4.06
N ALA A 62 -5.02 6.50 3.97
CA ALA A 62 -4.06 7.04 4.93
C ALA A 62 -4.16 8.57 5.00
N GLY A 63 -4.24 9.25 3.84
CA GLY A 63 -4.45 10.70 3.76
C GLY A 63 -5.76 11.14 4.43
N ILE A 64 -6.86 10.43 4.19
CA ILE A 64 -8.15 10.69 4.86
C ILE A 64 -8.01 10.49 6.38
N SER A 65 -7.30 9.46 6.82
CA SER A 65 -7.02 9.22 8.24
C SER A 65 -6.29 10.39 8.89
N HIS A 66 -5.18 10.84 8.28
CA HIS A 66 -4.44 12.01 8.76
C HIS A 66 -5.31 13.28 8.80
N TRP A 67 -6.19 13.47 7.81
CA TRP A 67 -7.13 14.59 7.82
C TRP A 67 -8.10 14.50 9.00
N LYS A 68 -8.70 13.33 9.21
CA LYS A 68 -9.65 13.07 10.30
C LYS A 68 -9.02 13.29 11.68
N PHE A 69 -7.76 12.88 11.87
CA PHE A 69 -7.02 13.09 13.12
C PHE A 69 -6.42 14.50 13.26
N GLY A 70 -6.64 15.40 12.29
CA GLY A 70 -6.14 16.78 12.36
C GLY A 70 -4.65 16.93 12.09
N ASN A 71 -3.99 15.89 11.56
CA ASN A 71 -2.55 15.82 11.34
C ASN A 71 -2.15 16.36 9.95
N ILE A 72 -2.97 17.24 9.36
CA ILE A 72 -2.73 17.90 8.06
C ILE A 72 -2.69 19.41 8.25
N ARG A 73 -1.60 20.01 7.78
CA ARG A 73 -1.45 21.46 7.63
C ARG A 73 -2.18 21.96 6.39
N ARG A 74 -3.41 22.42 6.58
CA ARG A 74 -4.29 22.86 5.49
C ARG A 74 -3.77 24.09 4.75
N ASP A 75 -2.98 24.91 5.44
CA ASP A 75 -2.27 26.08 4.88
C ASP A 75 -1.28 25.70 3.77
N ILE A 76 -0.70 24.49 3.81
CA ILE A 76 0.21 23.96 2.78
C ILE A 76 -0.49 22.96 1.86
N ALA A 77 -1.36 22.11 2.41
CA ALA A 77 -1.98 21.04 1.65
C ALA A 77 -2.95 21.55 0.57
N ILE A 78 -3.75 22.58 0.85
CA ILE A 78 -4.74 23.11 -0.10
C ILE A 78 -4.07 23.78 -1.32
N PRO A 79 -3.02 24.62 -1.17
CA PRO A 79 -2.34 25.20 -2.33
C PRO A 79 -1.55 24.22 -3.21
N LEU A 80 -1.23 23.01 -2.70
CA LEU A 80 -0.41 22.03 -3.40
C LEU A 80 -1.23 21.07 -4.28
N ILE A 81 -2.55 21.04 -4.07
CA ILE A 81 -3.53 20.25 -4.82
C ILE A 81 -4.12 21.14 -5.91
#